data_AF-A0A1Q5XLT6-F1
#
_entry.id   AF-A0A1Q5XLT6-F1
#
_cell.length_a   1.000
_cell.length_b   1.000
_cell.length_c   1.000
_cell.angle_alpha   90.00
_cell.angle_beta   90.00
_cell.angle_gamma   90.00
#
_symmetry.space_group_name_H-M   'P 1'
#
loop_
_entity.id
_entity.type
_entity.pdbx_description
1 polymer ?
#
loop_
_entity_poly.entity_id
_entity_poly.type
_entity_poly.pdbx_seq_one_letter_code
_entity_poly.pdbx_strand_id
1 'polypeptide(L)'
;MDNRIEEIILLLDAIANDIIVPLRKKVINEAAFSVLYKLMDELQGLLYNEKNVEKELVAILFLIYTQIDTQSKYVSEDEKEIFMTYLSKMRVGMREIFGKALQNEED
;
A
#
# COMPACT_ATOMS: atom_id res chain seq x y z
N MET A 1 3.27 -3.54 20.32
CA MET A 1 3.19 -3.88 18.90
C MET A 1 4.35 -4.82 18.59
N ASP A 2 4.18 -5.74 17.65
CA ASP A 2 5.28 -6.62 17.23
C ASP A 2 6.42 -5.78 16.63
N ASN A 3 7.66 -6.04 17.06
CA ASN A 3 8.86 -5.40 16.50
C ASN A 3 8.92 -5.52 14.97
N ARG A 4 8.36 -6.61 14.41
CA ARG A 4 8.32 -6.82 12.97
C ARG A 4 7.38 -5.85 12.25
N ILE A 5 6.27 -5.46 12.87
CA ILE A 5 5.35 -4.46 12.31
C ILE A 5 6.05 -3.10 12.23
N GLU A 6 6.77 -2.72 13.29
CA GLU A 6 7.57 -1.47 13.31
C GLU A 6 8.63 -1.47 12.20
N GLU A 7 9.36 -2.58 12.03
CA GLU A 7 10.33 -2.73 10.93
C GLU A 7 9.67 -2.60 9.56
N ILE A 8 8.50 -3.21 9.35
CA ILE A 8 7.80 -3.11 8.07
C ILE A 8 7.35 -1.67 7.81
N ILE A 9 6.88 -0.94 8.82
CA ILE A 9 6.51 0.47 8.66
C ILE A 9 7.71 1.30 8.17
N LEU A 10 8.89 1.09 8.75
CA LEU A 10 10.12 1.76 8.31
C LEU A 10 10.49 1.39 6.86
N LEU A 11 10.35 0.11 6.49
CA LEU A 11 10.60 -0.34 5.11
C LEU A 11 9.58 0.25 4.13
N LEU A 12 8.33 0.40 4.54
CA LEU A 12 7.26 1.01 3.75
C LEU A 12 7.51 2.51 3.55
N ASP A 13 7.97 3.23 4.57
CA ASP A 13 8.33 4.64 4.43
C ASP A 13 9.51 4.82 3.46
N ALA A 14 10.55 3.98 3.59
CA ALA A 14 11.69 4.00 2.69
C ALA A 14 11.28 3.78 1.22
N ILE A 15 10.44 2.77 0.97
CA ILE A 15 10.02 2.43 -0.40
C ILE A 15 8.97 3.39 -0.98
N ALA A 16 8.26 4.13 -0.14
CA ALA A 16 7.28 5.12 -0.60
C ALA A 16 7.94 6.15 -1.53
N ASN A 17 9.17 6.57 -1.25
CA ASN A 17 9.91 7.47 -2.12
C ASN A 17 10.24 6.85 -3.49
N ASP A 18 10.66 5.59 -3.50
CA ASP A 18 10.98 4.84 -4.72
C ASP A 18 9.77 4.57 -5.61
N ILE A 19 8.56 4.73 -5.06
CA ILE A 19 7.30 4.63 -5.78
C ILE A 19 6.80 6.02 -6.21
N ILE A 20 6.70 6.96 -5.27
CA ILE A 20 6.07 8.27 -5.49
C ILE A 20 6.88 9.12 -6.47
N VAL A 21 8.22 9.09 -6.39
CA VAL A 21 9.06 9.92 -7.27
C VAL A 21 8.90 9.50 -8.75
N PRO A 22 8.99 8.21 -9.12
CA PRO A 22 8.67 7.77 -10.48
C PRO A 22 7.23 8.06 -10.90
N LEU A 23 6.25 7.89 -10.00
CA LEU A 23 4.84 8.15 -10.30
C LEU A 23 4.57 9.60 -10.74
N ARG A 24 5.29 10.60 -10.20
CA ARG A 24 5.17 12.00 -10.66
C ARG A 24 5.57 12.20 -12.12
N LYS A 25 6.38 11.30 -12.66
CA LYS A 25 6.76 11.23 -14.08
C LYS A 25 5.92 10.19 -14.84
N LYS A 26 4.86 9.67 -14.21
CA LYS A 26 3.94 8.65 -14.75
C LYS A 26 4.64 7.32 -15.07
N VAL A 27 5.71 7.03 -14.34
CA VAL A 27 6.45 5.77 -14.47
C VAL A 27 6.12 4.87 -13.28
N ILE A 28 5.79 3.61 -13.57
CA ILE A 28 5.64 2.59 -12.55
C ILE A 28 7.00 1.96 -12.26
N ASN A 29 7.44 2.03 -11.00
CA ASN A 29 8.60 1.28 -10.53
C ASN A 29 8.15 -0.11 -10.06
N GLU A 30 8.13 -1.07 -10.97
CA GLU A 30 7.61 -2.43 -10.71
C GLU A 30 8.35 -3.14 -9.58
N ALA A 31 9.67 -2.94 -9.48
CA ALA A 31 10.48 -3.52 -8.42
C ALA A 31 10.06 -2.99 -7.04
N ALA A 32 9.82 -1.69 -6.94
CA ALA A 32 9.37 -1.08 -5.69
C ALA A 32 7.95 -1.54 -5.32
N PHE A 33 7.04 -1.62 -6.30
CA PHE A 33 5.71 -2.18 -6.07
C PHE A 33 5.73 -3.66 -5.68
N SER A 34 6.64 -4.46 -6.25
CA SER A 34 6.78 -5.87 -5.87
C SER A 34 7.16 -6.03 -4.41
N VAL A 35 8.09 -5.19 -3.91
CA VAL A 35 8.47 -5.19 -2.50
C VAL A 35 7.32 -4.67 -1.63
N LEU A 36 6.64 -3.59 -2.03
CA LEU A 36 5.46 -3.08 -1.33
C LEU A 36 4.41 -4.18 -1.12
N TYR A 37 4.06 -4.93 -2.17
CA TYR A 37 3.04 -5.97 -2.06
C TYR A 37 3.48 -7.11 -1.13
N LYS A 38 4.75 -7.51 -1.16
CA LYS A 38 5.27 -8.51 -0.20
C LYS A 38 5.16 -8.05 1.25
N LEU A 39 5.47 -6.77 1.51
CA LEU A 39 5.34 -6.19 2.85
C LEU A 39 3.86 -6.10 3.28
N MET A 40 2.95 -5.80 2.36
CA MET A 40 1.51 -5.81 2.63
C MET A 40 0.98 -7.22 2.94
N ASP A 41 1.41 -8.24 2.19
CA ASP A 41 1.05 -9.63 2.44
C ASP A 41 1.55 -10.09 3.82
N GLU A 42 2.78 -9.70 4.20
CA GLU A 42 3.33 -9.98 5.52
C GLU A 42 2.55 -9.26 6.63
N LEU A 43 2.24 -7.97 6.45
CA LEU A 43 1.43 -7.19 7.39
C LEU A 43 0.05 -7.80 7.62
N GLN A 44 -0.59 -8.31 6.58
CA GLN A 44 -1.88 -8.98 6.71
C GLN A 44 -1.82 -10.15 7.70
N GLY A 45 -0.74 -10.94 7.65
CA GLY A 45 -0.54 -12.06 8.58
C GLY A 45 -0.29 -11.59 10.02
N LEU A 46 0.52 -10.55 10.19
CA LEU A 46 0.90 -10.01 11.50
C LEU A 46 -0.25 -9.28 12.20
N LEU A 47 -1.05 -8.53 11.44
CA LEU A 47 -2.15 -7.71 11.98
C LEU A 47 -3.44 -8.50 12.22
N TYR A 48 -3.50 -9.79 11.86
CA TYR A 48 -4.72 -10.60 11.99
C TYR A 48 -5.30 -10.62 13.42
N ASN A 49 -4.44 -10.56 14.44
CA ASN A 49 -4.84 -10.56 15.85
C ASN A 49 -4.65 -9.20 16.54
N GLU A 50 -4.19 -8.18 15.81
CA GLU A 50 -3.95 -6.86 16.38
C GLU A 50 -5.24 -6.05 16.39
N LYS A 51 -5.54 -5.46 17.55
CA LYS A 51 -6.77 -4.67 17.75
C LYS A 51 -6.68 -3.28 17.16
N ASN A 52 -5.47 -2.77 16.97
CA ASN A 52 -5.24 -1.43 16.49
C ASN A 52 -4.22 -1.46 15.36
N VAL A 53 -4.47 -0.63 14.35
CA VAL A 53 -3.52 -0.42 13.27
C VAL A 53 -2.85 0.93 13.45
N GLU A 54 -1.52 0.94 13.31
CA GLU A 54 -0.69 2.14 13.34
C GLU A 54 -1.18 3.21 12.36
N LYS A 55 -1.33 4.44 12.85
CA LYS A 55 -1.73 5.57 12.00
C LYS A 55 -0.71 5.86 10.91
N GLU A 56 0.57 5.64 11.21
CA GLU A 56 1.66 5.82 10.26
C GLU A 56 1.55 4.83 9.09
N LEU A 57 1.26 3.56 9.39
CA LEU A 57 1.00 2.53 8.36
C LEU A 57 -0.16 2.94 7.44
N VAL A 58 -1.27 3.40 8.03
CA VAL A 58 -2.43 3.89 7.26
C VAL A 58 -2.03 5.06 6.37
N ALA A 59 -1.29 6.04 6.92
CA ALA A 59 -0.87 7.22 6.19
C ALA A 59 0.02 6.89 4.99
N ILE A 60 1.01 6.00 5.15
CA ILE A 60 1.94 5.61 4.09
C ILE A 60 1.20 4.89 2.96
N LEU A 61 0.40 3.86 3.29
CA LEU A 61 -0.33 3.10 2.27
C LEU A 61 -1.37 3.96 1.54
N PHE A 62 -2.04 4.86 2.27
CA PHE A 62 -2.99 5.79 1.67
C PHE A 62 -2.30 6.82 0.76
N LEU A 63 -1.13 7.32 1.15
CA LEU A 63 -0.33 8.22 0.31
C LEU A 63 0.04 7.54 -1.02
N ILE A 64 0.57 6.31 -0.98
CA ILE A 64 0.91 5.57 -2.18
C ILE A 64 -0.32 5.35 -3.06
N TYR A 65 -1.43 4.88 -2.47
CA TYR A 65 -2.69 4.66 -3.18
C TYR A 65 -3.19 5.93 -3.90
N THR A 66 -3.24 7.05 -3.18
CA THR A 66 -3.74 8.32 -3.72
C THR A 66 -2.82 8.88 -4.80
N GLN A 67 -1.51 8.68 -4.71
CA GLN A 67 -0.60 9.06 -5.78
C GLN A 67 -0.86 8.26 -7.06
N ILE A 68 -1.07 6.95 -6.97
CA ILE A 68 -1.40 6.14 -8.16
C ILE A 68 -2.73 6.59 -8.77
N ASP A 69 -3.77 6.76 -7.95
CA ASP A 69 -5.10 7.22 -8.41
C ASP A 69 -5.05 8.61 -9.03
N THR A 70 -4.23 9.50 -8.50
CA THR A 70 -4.04 10.84 -9.06
C THR A 70 -3.35 10.75 -10.41
N GLN A 71 -2.23 10.03 -10.50
CA GLN A 71 -1.44 9.97 -11.73
C GLN A 71 -2.14 9.21 -12.85
N SER A 72 -2.94 8.18 -12.54
CA SER A 72 -3.71 7.41 -13.52
C SER A 72 -4.73 8.26 -14.30
N LYS A 73 -5.12 9.43 -13.77
CA LYS A 73 -6.01 10.39 -14.46
C LYS A 73 -5.31 11.21 -15.54
N TYR A 74 -3.98 11.16 -15.61
CA TYR A 74 -3.16 12.00 -16.48
C TYR A 74 -2.24 11.20 -17.42
N VAL A 75 -2.48 9.91 -17.58
CA VAL A 75 -1.79 9.03 -18.52
C VAL A 75 -2.65 8.77 -19.77
N SER A 76 -2.04 8.22 -20.81
CA SER A 76 -2.78 7.76 -22.00
C SER A 76 -3.70 6.58 -21.66
N GLU A 77 -4.70 6.29 -22.50
CA GLU A 77 -5.60 5.15 -22.27
C GLU A 77 -4.83 3.81 -22.25
N ASP A 78 -3.79 3.65 -23.06
CA ASP A 78 -2.95 2.43 -23.07
C ASP A 78 -2.19 2.25 -21.75
N GLU A 79 -1.68 3.33 -21.16
CA GLU A 79 -0.98 3.31 -19.87
C GLU A 79 -1.95 3.16 -18.69
N LYS A 80 -3.20 3.62 -18.85
CA LYS A 80 -4.21 3.60 -17.80
C LYS A 80 -4.51 2.19 -17.30
N GLU A 81 -4.54 1.20 -18.19
CA GLU A 81 -4.73 -0.21 -17.80
C GLU A 81 -3.63 -0.71 -16.85
N ILE A 82 -2.38 -0.30 -17.11
CA ILE A 82 -1.24 -0.61 -16.24
C ILE A 82 -1.48 0.02 -14.86
N PHE A 83 -1.74 1.32 -14.80
CA PHE A 83 -1.98 2.02 -13.53
C PHE A 83 -3.17 1.43 -12.75
N MET A 84 -4.25 1.08 -13.44
CA MET A 84 -5.43 0.46 -12.83
C MET A 84 -5.12 -0.91 -12.24
N THR A 85 -4.20 -1.67 -12.83
CA THR A 85 -3.73 -2.94 -12.26
C THR A 85 -3.07 -2.74 -10.89
N TYR A 86 -2.14 -1.78 -10.78
CA TYR A 86 -1.47 -1.47 -9.52
C TYR A 86 -2.42 -0.87 -8.48
N LEU A 87 -3.34 0.00 -8.92
CA LEU A 87 -4.37 0.60 -8.06
C LEU A 87 -5.34 -0.46 -7.49
N SER A 88 -5.74 -1.43 -8.31
CA SER A 88 -6.60 -2.54 -7.90
C SER A 88 -5.91 -3.41 -6.84
N LYS A 89 -4.65 -3.78 -7.06
CA LYS A 89 -3.85 -4.54 -6.08
C LYS A 89 -3.69 -3.80 -4.76
N MET A 90 -3.40 -2.50 -4.80
CA MET A 90 -3.34 -1.66 -3.59
C MET A 90 -4.67 -1.68 -2.83
N ARG A 91 -5.80 -1.52 -3.54
CA ARG A 91 -7.13 -1.52 -2.93
C ARG A 91 -7.43 -2.85 -2.24
N VAL A 92 -7.09 -3.97 -2.87
CA VAL A 92 -7.28 -5.31 -2.29
C VAL A 92 -6.42 -5.47 -1.03
N GLY A 93 -5.12 -5.23 -1.12
CA GLY A 93 -4.22 -5.39 0.04
C GLY A 93 -4.58 -4.45 1.20
N MET A 94 -4.94 -3.19 0.93
CA MET A 94 -5.41 -2.27 1.97
C MET A 94 -6.71 -2.75 2.62
N ARG A 95 -7.65 -3.34 1.85
CA ARG A 95 -8.87 -3.93 2.40
C ARG A 95 -8.55 -5.15 3.27
N GLU A 96 -7.58 -5.96 2.89
CA GLU A 96 -7.20 -7.14 3.67
C GLU A 96 -6.52 -6.76 4.99
N ILE A 97 -5.70 -5.71 4.98
CA ILE A 97 -5.04 -5.18 6.19
C ILE A 97 -6.05 -4.47 7.10
N PHE A 98 -6.80 -3.49 6.58
CA PHE A 98 -7.64 -2.62 7.42
C PHE A 98 -9.09 -3.08 7.55
N GLY A 99 -9.62 -3.74 6.53
CA GLY A 99 -11.03 -4.17 6.51
C GLY A 99 -11.32 -5.35 7.43
N LYS A 100 -10.33 -6.20 7.70
CA LYS A 100 -10.45 -7.29 8.70
C LYS A 100 -10.28 -6.79 10.13
N ALA A 101 -9.42 -5.80 10.36
CA ALA A 101 -9.26 -5.18 11.67
C ALA A 101 -10.58 -4.57 12.20
N LEU A 102 -11.39 -3.99 11.30
CA LEU A 102 -12.72 -3.43 11.64
C LEU A 102 -13.79 -4.49 11.95
N GLN A 103 -13.63 -5.74 11.49
CA GLN A 103 -14.58 -6.82 11.78
C GLN A 103 -14.34 -7.44 13.17
N ASN A 104 -13.14 -7.29 13.73
CA ASN A 104 -12.79 -7.82 15.05
C ASN A 104 -13.24 -6.92 16.22
N GLU A 105 -13.89 -5.77 15.96
CA GLU A 105 -14.46 -4.90 16.99
C GLU A 105 -15.93 -5.25 17.34
N GLU A 106 -16.58 -6.16 16.61
CA GLU A 106 -17.98 -6.55 16.82
C GLU A 106 -18.19 -7.79 17.72
N ASP A 107 -17.13 -8.39 18.29
CA ASP A 107 -17.17 -9.56 19.21
C ASP A 107 -16.84 -9.22 20.67
#